data_AF-A0A1H7ZHB2-F1
#
_entry.id   AF-A0A1H7ZHB2-F1
#
_cell.length_a   1.000
_cell.length_b   1.000
_cell.length_c   1.000
_cell.angle_alpha   90.00
_cell.angle_beta   90.00
_cell.angle_gamma   90.00
#
_symmetry.space_group_name_H-M   'P 1'
#
loop_
_entity.id
_entity.type
_entity.pdbx_description
1 polymer ?
#
loop_
_entity_poly.entity_id
_entity_poly.type
_entity_poly.pdbx_seq_one_letter_code
_entity_poly.pdbx_strand_id
1 'polypeptide(L)'
;MNNYIKSLVAILVLGLFIAVAVYPKVMTAKEPTNTYAYIANAYSGTVSVIDTSQHKVVNTIEVAKRASHGIAVDSLHKQFYVGDYKDGNLYIFSLPEGKLLKKLAVDSPVHGVDISPDNKYLYLAGGSKGSSGNVLVIDTETNEVVNKIITNGAGHIHFSPDGKYAYVSNVDKNLITVIDTVKQEVLTKVNVGKGPNEAISSPDGKYFYTANFIDGSLSVVDTNTWQVKLTKPIAKGTHGIIVSPDGKYIWAANRSDTIAIIDANNYKIVKNLTISGRANHIAMDSTGSFVYVTDVMDNEVIVFDAKSFKKITDFKVGNEPHEISFANFKN
;
A
#
# COMPACT_ATOMS: atom_id res chain seq x y z
N MET A 1 -18.04 94.08 -29.74
CA MET A 1 -19.28 93.56 -30.37
C MET A 1 -18.95 92.25 -31.05
N ASN A 2 -19.62 91.16 -30.63
CA ASN A 2 -19.85 89.88 -31.33
C ASN A 2 -18.63 89.08 -31.85
N ASN A 3 -18.59 87.75 -31.87
CA ASN A 3 -19.37 86.66 -31.31
C ASN A 3 -18.54 85.38 -31.58
N TYR A 4 -18.69 84.39 -30.69
CA TYR A 4 -18.65 82.93 -30.91
C TYR A 4 -17.84 82.34 -32.09
N ILE A 5 -16.99 81.36 -31.79
CA ILE A 5 -17.27 79.91 -32.00
C ILE A 5 -16.15 79.09 -31.32
N LYS A 6 -16.57 78.16 -30.46
CA LYS A 6 -15.71 77.13 -29.86
C LYS A 6 -15.47 76.03 -30.89
N SER A 7 -14.21 75.71 -31.17
CA SER A 7 -13.82 74.45 -31.81
C SER A 7 -12.93 73.66 -30.84
N LEU A 8 -13.49 72.58 -30.31
CA LEU A 8 -12.78 71.59 -29.52
C LEU A 8 -11.92 70.75 -30.48
N VAL A 9 -10.59 70.81 -30.37
CA VAL A 9 -9.68 69.89 -31.05
C VAL A 9 -9.33 68.78 -30.06
N ALA A 10 -9.83 67.58 -30.30
CA ALA A 10 -9.41 66.39 -29.58
C ALA A 10 -8.05 65.93 -30.12
N ILE A 11 -7.01 66.00 -29.29
CA ILE A 11 -5.69 65.45 -29.59
C ILE A 11 -5.69 63.98 -29.19
N LEU A 12 -5.68 63.08 -30.17
CA LEU A 12 -5.49 61.65 -29.96
C LEU A 12 -3.97 61.39 -29.80
N VAL A 13 -3.52 61.13 -28.57
CA VAL A 13 -2.15 60.66 -28.31
C VAL A 13 -2.16 59.13 -28.41
N LEU A 14 -1.64 58.57 -29.51
CA LEU A 14 -1.34 57.13 -29.57
C LEU A 14 -0.09 56.86 -28.73
N GLY A 15 -0.28 56.37 -27.51
CA GLY A 15 0.79 55.79 -26.70
C GLY A 15 1.11 54.36 -27.19
N LEU A 16 2.32 54.16 -27.69
CA LEU A 16 2.84 52.83 -28.05
C LEU A 16 3.19 52.07 -26.75
N PHE A 17 2.33 51.17 -26.30
CA PHE A 17 2.65 50.25 -25.20
C PHE A 17 3.44 49.05 -25.74
N ILE A 18 4.74 48.99 -25.46
CA ILE A 18 5.52 47.76 -25.62
C ILE A 18 5.22 46.88 -24.39
N ALA A 19 4.31 45.93 -24.53
CA ALA A 19 4.09 44.91 -23.52
C ALA A 19 5.27 43.91 -23.57
N VAL A 20 6.21 44.04 -22.63
CA VAL A 20 7.19 42.98 -22.37
C VAL A 20 6.47 41.88 -21.60
N ALA A 21 6.07 40.82 -22.31
CA ALA A 21 5.54 39.62 -21.68
C ALA A 21 6.67 38.93 -20.89
N VAL A 22 6.71 39.16 -19.57
CA VAL A 22 7.51 38.35 -18.67
C VAL A 22 6.73 37.06 -18.44
N TYR A 23 7.04 36.01 -19.21
CA TYR A 23 6.55 34.68 -18.91
C TYR A 23 7.27 34.18 -17.66
N PRO A 24 6.56 33.88 -16.55
CA PRO A 24 7.21 33.21 -15.44
C PRO A 24 7.73 31.87 -15.96
N LYS A 25 9.05 31.68 -15.86
CA LYS A 25 9.68 30.40 -16.15
C LYS A 25 9.04 29.39 -15.20
N VAL A 26 8.15 28.54 -15.70
CA VAL A 26 7.61 27.41 -14.94
C VAL A 26 8.82 26.54 -14.61
N MET A 27 9.31 26.65 -13.37
CA MET A 27 10.26 25.68 -12.85
C MET A 27 9.46 24.40 -12.67
N THR A 28 9.55 23.48 -13.63
CA THR A 28 9.13 22.10 -13.41
C THR A 28 9.97 21.57 -12.26
N ALA A 29 9.33 21.26 -11.12
CA ALA A 29 10.01 20.60 -10.01
C ALA A 29 10.72 19.36 -10.56
N LYS A 30 12.01 19.21 -10.26
CA LYS A 30 12.76 18.03 -10.67
C LYS A 30 12.12 16.82 -9.98
N GLU A 31 11.81 15.78 -10.76
CA GLU A 31 11.31 14.52 -10.22
C GLU A 31 12.19 14.07 -9.05
N PRO A 32 11.59 13.65 -7.92
CA PRO A 32 12.36 13.19 -6.78
C PRO A 32 13.24 12.01 -7.21
N THR A 33 14.52 12.04 -6.84
CA THR A 33 15.43 10.88 -7.06
C THR A 33 15.39 9.87 -5.90
N ASN A 34 14.63 10.19 -4.86
CA ASN A 34 14.53 9.42 -3.63
C ASN A 34 13.39 8.41 -3.72
N THR A 35 13.57 7.25 -3.10
CA THR A 35 12.48 6.30 -2.86
C THR A 35 11.70 6.79 -1.64
N TYR A 36 10.36 6.72 -1.71
CA TYR A 36 9.49 7.08 -0.59
C TYR A 36 8.69 5.86 -0.13
N ALA A 37 8.35 5.81 1.14
CA ALA A 37 7.36 4.87 1.68
C ALA A 37 6.13 5.63 2.18
N TYR A 38 4.96 5.02 2.03
CA TYR A 38 3.67 5.56 2.45
C TYR A 38 3.04 4.57 3.41
N ILE A 39 2.67 5.05 4.59
CA ILE A 39 2.16 4.20 5.68
C ILE A 39 0.76 4.67 6.05
N ALA A 40 -0.21 3.77 5.98
CA ALA A 40 -1.57 4.06 6.42
C ALA A 40 -1.65 4.05 7.96
N ASN A 41 -2.05 5.18 8.55
CA ASN A 41 -2.24 5.32 9.99
C ASN A 41 -3.75 5.24 10.30
N ALA A 42 -4.26 4.01 10.45
CA ALA A 42 -5.68 3.70 10.41
C ALA A 42 -6.52 4.49 11.43
N TYR A 43 -6.04 4.64 12.67
CA TYR A 43 -6.78 5.34 13.73
C TYR A 43 -6.77 6.84 13.53
N SER A 44 -5.60 7.41 13.21
CA SER A 44 -5.48 8.85 12.99
C SER A 44 -6.11 9.32 11.68
N GLY A 45 -6.37 8.41 10.75
CA GLY A 45 -6.95 8.77 9.45
C GLY A 45 -5.99 9.51 8.54
N THR A 46 -4.69 9.22 8.66
CA THR A 46 -3.62 9.88 7.91
C THR A 46 -2.75 8.88 7.16
N VAL A 47 -1.92 9.38 6.25
CA VAL A 47 -0.79 8.65 5.65
C VAL A 47 0.50 9.36 6.01
N SER A 48 1.47 8.63 6.58
CA SER A 48 2.82 9.15 6.79
C SER A 48 3.69 8.88 5.56
N VAL A 49 4.35 9.92 5.04
CA VAL A 49 5.30 9.84 3.91
C VAL A 49 6.72 9.83 4.45
N ILE A 50 7.48 8.80 4.11
CA ILE A 50 8.82 8.55 4.62
C ILE A 50 9.83 8.72 3.50
N ASP A 51 10.86 9.53 3.71
CA ASP A 51 12.06 9.50 2.86
C ASP A 51 12.93 8.31 3.28
N THR A 52 13.03 7.29 2.42
CA THR A 52 13.72 6.04 2.78
C THR A 52 15.24 6.18 2.79
N SER A 53 15.80 7.24 2.20
CA SER A 53 17.24 7.49 2.25
C SER A 53 17.69 8.01 3.63
N GLN A 54 16.74 8.56 4.39
CA GLN A 54 16.97 9.15 5.71
C GLN A 54 16.22 8.42 6.82
N HIS A 55 15.34 7.48 6.47
CA HIS A 55 14.44 6.77 7.39
C HIS A 55 13.69 7.73 8.31
N LYS A 56 13.03 8.73 7.73
CA LYS A 56 12.28 9.73 8.50
C LYS A 56 11.00 10.17 7.81
N VAL A 57 10.01 10.53 8.61
CA VAL A 57 8.79 11.19 8.13
C VAL A 57 9.13 12.56 7.55
N VAL A 58 8.67 12.83 6.33
CA VAL A 58 8.80 14.13 5.65
C VAL A 58 7.46 14.83 5.43
N ASN A 59 6.36 14.09 5.47
CA ASN A 59 5.01 14.62 5.36
C ASN A 59 3.99 13.71 6.05
N THR A 60 2.85 14.27 6.43
CA THR A 60 1.68 13.53 6.91
C THR A 60 0.44 14.09 6.23
N ILE A 61 -0.30 13.22 5.54
CA ILE A 61 -1.43 13.57 4.68
C ILE A 61 -2.72 13.14 5.38
N GLU A 62 -3.69 14.06 5.52
CA GLU A 62 -5.02 13.72 6.03
C GLU A 62 -5.84 13.00 4.95
N VAL A 63 -6.51 11.91 5.34
CA VAL A 63 -7.34 11.10 4.44
C VAL A 63 -8.81 11.20 4.85
N ALA A 64 -9.12 10.80 6.08
CA ALA A 64 -10.47 10.67 6.59
C ALA A 64 -10.44 10.65 8.13
N LYS A 65 -11.59 10.40 8.79
CA LYS A 65 -11.61 10.17 10.25
C LYS A 65 -10.88 8.89 10.65
N ARG A 66 -10.91 7.88 9.78
CA ARG A 66 -10.16 6.62 9.90
C ARG A 66 -9.77 6.14 8.51
N ALA A 67 -8.49 5.91 8.29
CA ALA A 67 -7.99 5.35 7.06
C ALA A 67 -8.23 3.83 7.05
N SER A 68 -8.24 3.24 5.86
CA SER A 68 -8.14 1.78 5.72
C SER A 68 -6.81 1.27 6.27
N HIS A 69 -6.72 -0.04 6.45
CA HIS A 69 -5.44 -0.65 6.80
C HIS A 69 -4.50 -0.71 5.60
N GLY A 70 -5.06 -0.95 4.41
CA GLY A 70 -4.29 -1.06 3.18
C GLY A 70 -4.06 0.26 2.46
N ILE A 71 -2.93 0.30 1.75
CA ILE A 71 -2.46 1.39 0.91
C ILE A 71 -1.68 0.80 -0.26
N ALA A 72 -1.90 1.32 -1.46
CA ALA A 72 -1.22 0.87 -2.67
C ALA A 72 -0.60 2.03 -3.43
N VAL A 73 0.61 1.85 -3.94
CA VAL A 73 1.34 2.85 -4.74
C VAL A 73 1.31 2.44 -6.21
N ASP A 74 0.90 3.36 -7.06
CA ASP A 74 0.96 3.27 -8.51
C ASP A 74 2.07 4.18 -9.03
N SER A 75 3.22 3.58 -9.28
CA SER A 75 4.40 4.31 -9.74
C SER A 75 4.27 4.71 -11.21
N LEU A 76 3.44 4.01 -12.00
CA LEU A 76 3.23 4.30 -13.42
C LEU A 76 2.49 5.63 -13.59
N HIS A 77 1.39 5.83 -12.86
CA HIS A 77 0.57 7.04 -12.93
C HIS A 77 0.91 8.06 -11.85
N LYS A 78 1.98 7.81 -11.06
CA LYS A 78 2.48 8.70 -10.00
C LYS A 78 1.40 9.06 -8.97
N GLN A 79 0.70 8.05 -8.48
CA GLN A 79 -0.38 8.21 -7.51
C GLN A 79 -0.36 7.10 -6.46
N PHE A 80 -1.07 7.28 -5.36
CA PHE A 80 -1.32 6.22 -4.39
C PHE A 80 -2.78 6.22 -3.93
N TYR A 81 -3.21 5.07 -3.45
CA TYR A 81 -4.58 4.76 -3.09
C TYR A 81 -4.66 4.39 -1.62
N VAL A 82 -5.59 5.01 -0.91
CA VAL A 82 -5.91 4.66 0.48
C VAL A 82 -7.40 4.84 0.68
N GLY A 83 -8.05 3.90 1.34
CA GLY A 83 -9.47 3.98 1.62
C GLY A 83 -9.78 4.60 2.97
N ASP A 84 -11.07 4.64 3.29
CA ASP A 84 -11.55 4.82 4.65
C ASP A 84 -12.36 3.59 5.10
N TYR A 85 -12.29 3.31 6.40
CA TYR A 85 -12.91 2.11 6.97
C TYR A 85 -14.43 2.27 7.18
N LYS A 86 -14.96 3.49 7.31
CA LYS A 86 -16.32 3.72 7.82
C LYS A 86 -17.28 4.30 6.77
N ASP A 87 -16.80 5.23 5.97
CA ASP A 87 -17.61 6.03 5.05
C ASP A 87 -17.58 5.43 3.63
N GLY A 88 -16.76 4.40 3.39
CA GLY A 88 -16.75 3.59 2.18
C GLY A 88 -16.22 4.33 0.95
N ASN A 89 -15.12 5.06 1.11
CA ASN A 89 -14.47 5.77 0.00
C ASN A 89 -13.05 5.29 -0.22
N LEU A 90 -12.62 5.37 -1.47
CA LEU A 90 -11.23 5.30 -1.91
C LEU A 90 -10.74 6.71 -2.23
N TYR A 91 -9.58 7.08 -1.72
CA TYR A 91 -8.91 8.35 -1.97
C TYR A 91 -7.67 8.09 -2.80
N ILE A 92 -7.49 8.91 -3.84
CA ILE A 92 -6.39 8.84 -4.78
C ILE A 92 -5.60 10.13 -4.63
N PHE A 93 -4.31 10.02 -4.32
CA PHE A 93 -3.43 11.15 -4.07
C PHE A 93 -2.25 11.12 -5.04
N SER A 94 -1.73 12.29 -5.39
CA SER A 94 -0.51 12.41 -6.19
C SER A 94 0.72 12.01 -5.39
N LEU A 95 1.71 11.50 -6.09
CA LEU A 95 3.05 11.29 -5.55
C LEU A 95 4.01 12.43 -5.95
N PRO A 96 5.02 12.74 -5.11
CA PRO A 96 5.13 12.34 -3.70
C PRO A 96 4.36 13.25 -2.72
N GLU A 97 3.88 14.41 -3.16
CA GLU A 97 3.41 15.47 -2.27
C GLU A 97 2.08 15.15 -1.56
N GLY A 98 1.31 14.19 -2.08
CA GLY A 98 0.06 13.78 -1.46
C GLY A 98 -1.10 14.73 -1.72
N LYS A 99 -1.17 15.36 -2.91
CA LYS A 99 -2.32 16.18 -3.27
C LYS A 99 -3.50 15.26 -3.61
N LEU A 100 -4.67 15.49 -3.02
CA LEU A 100 -5.88 14.73 -3.37
C LEU A 100 -6.22 14.97 -4.85
N LEU A 101 -6.27 13.88 -5.61
CA LEU A 101 -6.62 13.88 -7.04
C LEU A 101 -8.09 13.53 -7.23
N LYS A 102 -8.56 12.47 -6.57
CA LYS A 102 -9.93 11.97 -6.71
C LYS A 102 -10.38 11.29 -5.42
N LYS A 103 -11.67 11.43 -5.11
CA LYS A 103 -12.39 10.66 -4.10
C LYS A 103 -13.44 9.84 -4.82
N LEU A 104 -13.43 8.53 -4.61
CA LEU A 104 -14.34 7.57 -5.24
C LEU A 104 -15.16 6.87 -4.15
N ALA A 105 -16.49 6.98 -4.21
CA ALA A 105 -17.37 6.19 -3.36
C ALA A 105 -17.37 4.74 -3.85
N VAL A 106 -17.18 3.79 -2.94
CA VAL A 106 -17.11 2.35 -3.23
C VAL A 106 -18.17 1.55 -2.46
N ASP A 107 -19.12 2.27 -1.82
CA ASP A 107 -20.31 1.77 -1.12
C ASP A 107 -20.07 0.58 -0.17
N SER A 108 -18.84 0.48 0.36
CA SER A 108 -18.41 -0.57 1.26
C SER A 108 -17.18 -0.12 2.06
N PRO A 109 -17.05 -0.48 3.35
CA PRO A 109 -15.82 -0.29 4.12
C PRO A 109 -14.58 -0.75 3.35
N VAL A 110 -13.54 0.07 3.28
CA VAL A 110 -12.28 -0.36 2.66
C VAL A 110 -11.37 -0.99 3.71
N HIS A 111 -10.85 -2.19 3.41
CA HIS A 111 -9.88 -2.85 4.27
C HIS A 111 -8.49 -2.96 3.61
N GLY A 112 -8.31 -3.91 2.69
CA GLY A 112 -7.08 -4.10 1.93
C GLY A 112 -7.15 -3.45 0.55
N VAL A 113 -6.02 -2.95 0.07
CA VAL A 113 -5.87 -2.32 -1.24
C VAL A 113 -4.53 -2.79 -1.81
N ASP A 114 -4.50 -3.37 -3.00
CA ASP A 114 -3.25 -3.71 -3.66
C ASP A 114 -3.35 -3.50 -5.17
N ILE A 115 -2.20 -3.34 -5.83
CA ILE A 115 -2.10 -3.05 -7.26
C ILE A 115 -1.43 -4.21 -8.00
N SER A 116 -1.97 -4.53 -9.18
CA SER A 116 -1.38 -5.51 -10.08
C SER A 116 0.05 -5.10 -10.49
N PRO A 117 0.97 -6.06 -10.71
CA PRO A 117 2.37 -5.75 -11.04
C PRO A 117 2.56 -4.91 -12.30
N ASP A 118 1.63 -4.99 -13.26
CA ASP A 118 1.66 -4.17 -14.48
C ASP A 118 1.00 -2.79 -14.31
N ASN A 119 0.61 -2.45 -13.07
CA ASN A 119 -0.06 -1.21 -12.67
C ASN A 119 -1.38 -0.93 -13.37
N LYS A 120 -2.02 -1.89 -14.06
CA LYS A 120 -3.28 -1.63 -14.80
C LYS A 120 -4.52 -1.66 -13.92
N TYR A 121 -4.51 -2.52 -12.92
CA TYR A 121 -5.66 -2.73 -12.05
C TYR A 121 -5.27 -2.61 -10.59
N LEU A 122 -6.10 -1.90 -9.84
CA LEU A 122 -6.13 -1.90 -8.39
C LEU A 122 -7.24 -2.86 -7.93
N TYR A 123 -6.92 -3.75 -6.99
CA TYR A 123 -7.90 -4.60 -6.34
C TYR A 123 -8.18 -4.07 -4.93
N LEU A 124 -9.46 -3.89 -4.66
CA LEU A 124 -9.95 -3.26 -3.44
C LEU A 124 -10.85 -4.23 -2.68
N ALA A 125 -10.44 -4.63 -1.48
CA ALA A 125 -11.25 -5.44 -0.59
C ALA A 125 -12.27 -4.56 0.12
N GLY A 126 -13.52 -4.61 -0.35
CA GLY A 126 -14.67 -3.96 0.30
C GLY A 126 -15.30 -4.88 1.33
N GLY A 127 -15.57 -4.41 2.54
CA GLY A 127 -16.26 -5.10 3.63
C GLY A 127 -15.49 -5.14 4.96
N SER A 128 -16.21 -5.32 6.07
CA SER A 128 -15.60 -5.43 7.40
C SER A 128 -14.87 -6.77 7.56
N LYS A 129 -13.54 -6.74 7.50
CA LYS A 129 -12.60 -7.81 7.93
C LYS A 129 -13.02 -9.23 7.51
N GLY A 130 -13.21 -9.49 6.21
CA GLY A 130 -13.36 -10.87 5.73
C GLY A 130 -14.73 -11.54 5.93
N SER A 131 -15.72 -10.87 6.51
CA SER A 131 -17.01 -11.50 6.87
C SER A 131 -18.02 -11.59 5.72
N SER A 132 -18.12 -10.56 4.87
CA SER A 132 -19.12 -10.46 3.79
C SER A 132 -18.62 -9.66 2.57
N GLY A 133 -17.33 -9.36 2.55
CA GLY A 133 -16.73 -8.47 1.57
C GLY A 133 -16.61 -9.04 0.15
N ASN A 134 -16.44 -8.15 -0.83
CA ASN A 134 -16.15 -8.50 -2.22
C ASN A 134 -14.91 -7.73 -2.68
N VAL A 135 -14.31 -8.16 -3.79
CA VAL A 135 -13.21 -7.41 -4.40
C VAL A 135 -13.75 -6.54 -5.52
N LEU A 136 -13.50 -5.24 -5.45
CA LEU A 136 -13.71 -4.34 -6.59
C LEU A 136 -12.42 -4.26 -7.40
N VAL A 137 -12.56 -4.27 -8.72
CA VAL A 137 -11.48 -4.05 -9.66
C VAL A 137 -11.61 -2.64 -10.20
N ILE A 138 -10.54 -1.86 -10.04
CA ILE A 138 -10.47 -0.47 -10.47
C ILE A 138 -9.38 -0.36 -11.53
N ASP A 139 -9.72 0.23 -12.66
CA ASP A 139 -8.76 0.59 -13.70
C ASP A 139 -7.97 1.83 -13.24
N THR A 140 -6.64 1.75 -13.24
CA THR A 140 -5.76 2.77 -12.65
C THR A 140 -5.55 3.99 -13.55
N GLU A 141 -5.76 3.85 -14.85
CA GLU A 141 -5.67 4.94 -15.82
C GLU A 141 -6.89 5.87 -15.69
N THR A 142 -8.08 5.28 -15.60
CA THR A 142 -9.36 6.01 -15.50
C THR A 142 -9.76 6.29 -14.04
N ASN A 143 -9.22 5.53 -13.09
CA ASN A 143 -9.62 5.51 -11.69
C ASN A 143 -11.13 5.19 -11.52
N GLU A 144 -11.64 4.23 -12.29
CA GLU A 144 -13.05 3.82 -12.27
C GLU A 144 -13.20 2.33 -11.92
N VAL A 145 -14.28 1.99 -11.22
CA VAL A 145 -14.61 0.59 -10.94
C VAL A 145 -15.07 -0.06 -12.24
N VAL A 146 -14.32 -1.07 -12.69
CA VAL A 146 -14.61 -1.80 -13.93
C VAL A 146 -15.24 -3.17 -13.68
N ASN A 147 -15.08 -3.73 -12.48
CA ASN A 147 -15.65 -5.03 -12.13
C ASN A 147 -15.83 -5.22 -10.62
N LYS A 148 -16.65 -6.19 -10.24
CA LYS A 148 -16.86 -6.65 -8.86
C LYS A 148 -16.83 -8.18 -8.81
N ILE A 149 -15.84 -8.72 -8.10
CA ILE A 149 -15.62 -10.16 -7.93
C ILE A 149 -16.24 -10.61 -6.61
N ILE A 150 -17.16 -11.58 -6.68
CA ILE A 150 -17.89 -12.08 -5.53
C ILE A 150 -17.06 -13.11 -4.77
N THR A 151 -16.37 -12.68 -3.71
CA THR A 151 -15.57 -13.57 -2.85
C THR A 151 -16.34 -14.03 -1.61
N ASN A 152 -17.35 -13.26 -1.18
CA ASN A 152 -18.09 -13.42 0.08
C ASN A 152 -17.18 -13.42 1.31
N GLY A 153 -16.13 -12.59 1.27
CA GLY A 153 -15.10 -12.44 2.27
C GLY A 153 -13.86 -11.84 1.62
N ALA A 154 -13.43 -10.69 2.10
CA ALA A 154 -12.24 -10.01 1.61
C ALA A 154 -11.53 -9.32 2.78
N GLY A 155 -10.25 -9.65 2.97
CA GLY A 155 -9.34 -9.07 3.94
C GLY A 155 -8.25 -8.27 3.23
N HIS A 156 -7.01 -8.75 3.29
CA HIS A 156 -5.91 -8.24 2.47
C HIS A 156 -5.87 -8.94 1.12
N ILE A 157 -5.22 -8.27 0.15
CA ILE A 157 -5.06 -8.72 -1.22
C ILE A 157 -3.58 -8.63 -1.54
N HIS A 158 -3.03 -9.65 -2.20
CA HIS A 158 -1.69 -9.58 -2.79
C HIS A 158 -1.66 -10.28 -4.14
N PHE A 159 -0.84 -9.78 -5.07
CA PHE A 159 -0.68 -10.39 -6.40
C PHE A 159 0.47 -11.40 -6.47
N SER A 160 0.34 -12.37 -7.37
CA SER A 160 1.48 -13.18 -7.81
C SER A 160 2.48 -12.31 -8.57
N PRO A 161 3.78 -12.67 -8.61
CA PRO A 161 4.81 -11.84 -9.26
C PRO A 161 4.57 -11.66 -10.77
N ASP A 162 3.96 -12.64 -11.42
CA ASP A 162 3.57 -12.59 -12.84
C ASP A 162 2.21 -11.91 -13.08
N GLY A 163 1.55 -11.46 -12.01
CA GLY A 163 0.27 -10.77 -12.04
C GLY A 163 -0.92 -11.64 -12.41
N LYS A 164 -0.77 -12.94 -12.66
CA LYS A 164 -1.87 -13.82 -13.11
C LYS A 164 -2.87 -14.17 -12.02
N TYR A 165 -2.45 -14.09 -10.76
CA TYR A 165 -3.28 -14.42 -9.62
C TYR A 165 -3.31 -13.29 -8.60
N ALA A 166 -4.46 -13.13 -7.94
CA ALA A 166 -4.57 -12.36 -6.71
C ALA A 166 -5.04 -13.26 -5.57
N TYR A 167 -4.41 -13.12 -4.40
CA TYR A 167 -4.69 -13.89 -3.19
C TYR A 167 -5.44 -13.01 -2.20
N VAL A 168 -6.67 -13.40 -1.87
CA VAL A 168 -7.55 -12.64 -0.98
C VAL A 168 -7.73 -13.41 0.31
N SER A 169 -7.27 -12.85 1.42
CA SER A 169 -7.46 -13.48 2.72
C SER A 169 -8.92 -13.41 3.17
N ASN A 170 -9.44 -14.53 3.66
CA ASN A 170 -10.76 -14.63 4.25
C ASN A 170 -10.61 -15.03 5.72
N VAL A 171 -10.37 -14.03 6.57
CA VAL A 171 -9.98 -14.19 7.99
C VAL A 171 -10.95 -15.14 8.72
N ASP A 172 -12.25 -14.87 8.66
CA ASP A 172 -13.27 -15.63 9.40
C ASP A 172 -13.53 -17.05 8.85
N LYS A 173 -13.10 -17.31 7.61
CA LYS A 173 -13.33 -18.58 6.91
C LYS A 173 -12.11 -19.49 6.87
N ASN A 174 -10.96 -19.01 7.38
CA ASN A 174 -9.70 -19.76 7.39
C ASN A 174 -9.26 -20.22 6.00
N LEU A 175 -9.49 -19.39 4.98
CA LEU A 175 -9.12 -19.69 3.59
C LEU A 175 -8.52 -18.48 2.87
N ILE A 176 -7.78 -18.76 1.81
CA ILE A 176 -7.39 -17.79 0.78
C ILE A 176 -8.26 -18.03 -0.45
N THR A 177 -8.92 -16.98 -0.95
CA THR A 177 -9.57 -17.02 -2.26
C THR A 177 -8.56 -16.60 -3.32
N VAL A 178 -8.35 -17.45 -4.32
CA VAL A 178 -7.46 -17.18 -5.45
C VAL A 178 -8.31 -16.67 -6.60
N ILE A 179 -7.96 -15.51 -7.13
CA ILE A 179 -8.61 -14.88 -8.28
C ILE A 179 -7.70 -15.02 -9.49
N ASP A 180 -8.24 -15.44 -10.63
CA ASP A 180 -7.60 -15.29 -11.95
C ASP A 180 -7.78 -13.83 -12.38
N THR A 181 -6.68 -13.10 -12.55
CA THR A 181 -6.72 -11.66 -12.82
C THR A 181 -7.03 -11.32 -14.27
N VAL A 182 -6.79 -12.25 -15.20
CA VAL A 182 -7.09 -12.08 -16.62
C VAL A 182 -8.59 -12.19 -16.84
N LYS A 183 -9.21 -13.18 -16.19
CA LYS A 183 -10.67 -13.39 -16.24
C LYS A 183 -11.42 -12.56 -15.20
N GLN A 184 -10.73 -12.06 -14.19
CA GLN A 184 -11.29 -11.36 -13.04
C GLN A 184 -12.38 -12.19 -12.34
N GLU A 185 -12.09 -13.47 -12.09
CA GLU A 185 -13.02 -14.40 -11.45
C GLU A 185 -12.33 -15.25 -10.38
N VAL A 186 -13.10 -15.77 -9.44
CA VAL A 186 -12.57 -16.72 -8.45
C VAL A 186 -12.16 -18.01 -9.15
N LEU A 187 -10.86 -18.31 -9.11
CA LEU A 187 -10.29 -19.53 -9.66
C LEU A 187 -10.50 -20.70 -8.69
N THR A 188 -10.14 -20.50 -7.42
CA THR A 188 -10.21 -21.54 -6.38
C THR A 188 -10.18 -20.95 -4.97
N LYS A 189 -10.39 -21.79 -3.96
CA LYS A 189 -10.28 -21.45 -2.54
C LYS A 189 -9.39 -22.47 -1.86
N VAL A 190 -8.39 -21.99 -1.12
CA VAL A 190 -7.41 -22.82 -0.42
C VAL A 190 -7.62 -22.69 1.07
N ASN A 191 -7.99 -23.79 1.74
CA ASN A 191 -8.05 -23.83 3.19
C ASN A 191 -6.64 -23.76 3.78
N VAL A 192 -6.44 -22.90 4.77
CA VAL A 192 -5.14 -22.65 5.42
C VAL A 192 -5.30 -22.69 6.94
N GLY A 193 -4.30 -22.25 7.71
CA GLY A 193 -4.45 -22.11 9.16
C GLY A 193 -5.46 -21.02 9.55
N LYS A 194 -5.79 -20.91 10.85
CA LYS A 194 -6.87 -20.03 11.27
C LYS A 194 -6.50 -18.55 11.25
N GLY A 195 -7.46 -17.74 10.80
CA GLY A 195 -7.33 -16.29 10.69
C GLY A 195 -6.22 -15.87 9.73
N PRO A 196 -6.22 -16.30 8.45
CA PRO A 196 -5.24 -15.87 7.48
C PRO A 196 -5.34 -14.36 7.28
N ASN A 197 -4.21 -13.67 7.26
CA ASN A 197 -4.18 -12.21 7.20
C ASN A 197 -3.57 -11.69 5.90
N GLU A 198 -2.27 -11.88 5.71
CA GLU A 198 -1.55 -11.58 4.46
C GLU A 198 -1.17 -12.88 3.75
N ALA A 199 -1.10 -12.84 2.42
CA ALA A 199 -0.72 -13.96 1.57
C ALA A 199 0.32 -13.53 0.51
N ILE A 200 1.60 -13.78 0.77
CA ILE A 200 2.71 -13.25 -0.03
C ILE A 200 3.36 -14.34 -0.86
N SER A 201 3.59 -14.07 -2.14
CA SER A 201 4.29 -15.01 -3.03
C SER A 201 5.79 -15.11 -2.77
N SER A 202 6.34 -16.30 -3.05
CA SER A 202 7.77 -16.42 -3.33
C SER A 202 8.11 -15.66 -4.62
N PRO A 203 9.33 -15.11 -4.75
CA PRO A 203 9.73 -14.37 -5.96
C PRO A 203 9.61 -15.17 -7.26
N ASP A 204 9.77 -16.49 -7.19
CA ASP A 204 9.62 -17.41 -8.32
C ASP A 204 8.16 -17.83 -8.60
N GLY A 205 7.21 -17.36 -7.79
CA GLY A 205 5.79 -17.62 -7.92
C GLY A 205 5.35 -19.07 -7.64
N LYS A 206 6.26 -19.98 -7.25
CA LYS A 206 5.93 -21.39 -7.01
C LYS A 206 5.16 -21.63 -5.71
N TYR A 207 5.31 -20.71 -4.76
CA TYR A 207 4.62 -20.76 -3.48
C TYR A 207 3.97 -19.41 -3.18
N PHE A 208 2.91 -19.44 -2.40
CA PHE A 208 2.59 -18.31 -1.54
C PHE A 208 2.58 -18.76 -0.08
N TYR A 209 2.85 -17.82 0.80
CA TYR A 209 2.89 -18.00 2.25
C TYR A 209 1.77 -17.18 2.86
N THR A 210 1.06 -17.73 3.84
CA THR A 210 0.04 -16.97 4.57
C THR A 210 0.28 -16.99 6.06
N ALA A 211 0.20 -15.81 6.67
CA ALA A 211 0.25 -15.64 8.11
C ALA A 211 -1.11 -15.92 8.73
N ASN A 212 -1.17 -16.91 9.62
CA ASN A 212 -2.39 -17.34 10.29
C ASN A 212 -2.41 -16.76 11.71
N PHE A 213 -3.07 -15.62 11.86
CA PHE A 213 -3.05 -14.81 13.08
C PHE A 213 -3.58 -15.56 14.32
N ILE A 214 -4.66 -16.34 14.17
CA ILE A 214 -5.32 -16.98 15.31
C ILE A 214 -4.49 -18.18 15.81
N ASP A 215 -3.99 -19.02 14.91
CA ASP A 215 -3.19 -20.19 15.27
C ASP A 215 -1.70 -19.87 15.51
N GLY A 216 -1.23 -18.68 15.10
CA GLY A 216 0.18 -18.29 15.23
C GLY A 216 1.11 -19.10 14.34
N SER A 217 0.71 -19.32 13.08
CA SER A 217 1.43 -20.18 12.13
C SER A 217 1.58 -19.55 10.75
N LEU A 218 2.43 -20.15 9.93
CA LEU A 218 2.61 -19.85 8.52
C LEU A 218 2.17 -21.05 7.68
N SER A 219 1.20 -20.90 6.78
CA SER A 219 0.92 -21.95 5.78
C SER A 219 1.70 -21.67 4.51
N VAL A 220 2.30 -22.72 3.94
CA VAL A 220 2.99 -22.70 2.65
C VAL A 220 2.09 -23.40 1.64
N VAL A 221 1.69 -22.68 0.59
CA VAL A 221 0.80 -23.21 -0.45
C VAL A 221 1.54 -23.28 -1.77
N ASP A 222 1.47 -24.44 -2.42
CA ASP A 222 2.01 -24.65 -3.76
C ASP A 222 1.02 -24.10 -4.81
N THR A 223 1.50 -23.20 -5.67
CA THR A 223 0.64 -22.49 -6.64
C THR A 223 0.29 -23.30 -7.87
N ASN A 224 0.99 -24.42 -8.13
CA ASN A 224 0.65 -25.33 -9.23
C ASN A 224 -0.51 -26.24 -8.85
N THR A 225 -0.59 -26.62 -7.57
CA THR A 225 -1.57 -27.59 -7.07
C THR A 225 -2.68 -26.96 -6.21
N TRP A 226 -2.47 -25.72 -5.75
CA TRP A 226 -3.34 -25.02 -4.80
C TRP A 226 -3.54 -25.78 -3.48
N GLN A 227 -2.53 -26.56 -3.07
CA GLN A 227 -2.54 -27.34 -1.84
C GLN A 227 -1.56 -26.77 -0.81
N VAL A 228 -1.94 -26.86 0.46
CA VAL A 228 -1.04 -26.55 1.57
C VAL A 228 0.03 -27.64 1.63
N LYS A 229 1.28 -27.28 1.36
CA LYS A 229 2.46 -28.13 1.50
C LYS A 229 2.77 -28.40 2.98
N LEU A 230 2.67 -27.37 3.81
CA LEU A 230 2.84 -27.46 5.26
C LEU A 230 2.25 -26.24 5.99
N THR A 231 1.94 -26.42 7.27
CA THR A 231 1.64 -25.33 8.20
C THR A 231 2.65 -25.37 9.35
N LYS A 232 3.40 -24.28 9.51
CA LYS A 232 4.52 -24.17 10.46
C LYS A 232 4.14 -23.25 11.62
N PRO A 233 4.17 -23.70 12.88
CA PRO A 233 4.06 -22.79 14.02
C PRO A 233 5.20 -21.76 14.04
N ILE A 234 4.86 -20.48 14.19
CA ILE A 234 5.82 -19.36 14.21
C ILE A 234 5.80 -18.69 15.59
N ALA A 235 4.77 -17.88 15.86
CA ALA A 235 4.54 -17.24 17.15
C ALA A 235 3.08 -16.79 17.25
N LYS A 236 2.61 -16.52 18.48
CA LYS A 236 1.24 -16.06 18.69
C LYS A 236 0.99 -14.76 17.91
N GLY A 237 -0.10 -14.70 17.15
CA GLY A 237 -0.48 -13.50 16.43
C GLY A 237 0.42 -13.16 15.25
N THR A 238 1.03 -14.15 14.58
CA THR A 238 1.70 -13.98 13.27
C THR A 238 0.76 -13.27 12.29
N HIS A 239 1.12 -12.06 11.87
CA HIS A 239 0.22 -11.14 11.19
C HIS A 239 0.76 -10.70 9.84
N GLY A 240 1.69 -9.74 9.82
CA GLY A 240 2.33 -9.31 8.59
C GLY A 240 3.47 -10.24 8.20
N ILE A 241 3.64 -10.50 6.91
CA ILE A 241 4.75 -11.27 6.36
C ILE A 241 5.32 -10.61 5.11
N ILE A 242 6.60 -10.85 4.84
CA ILE A 242 7.23 -10.45 3.57
C ILE A 242 8.32 -11.45 3.21
N VAL A 243 8.53 -11.69 1.92
CA VAL A 243 9.60 -12.55 1.41
C VAL A 243 10.71 -11.68 0.86
N SER A 244 11.96 -11.98 1.19
CA SER A 244 13.11 -11.26 0.63
C SER A 244 13.16 -11.42 -0.89
N PRO A 245 13.59 -10.40 -1.65
CA PRO A 245 13.62 -10.48 -3.12
C PRO A 245 14.48 -11.63 -3.66
N ASP A 246 15.51 -12.04 -2.91
CA ASP A 246 16.35 -13.19 -3.25
C ASP A 246 15.73 -14.55 -2.87
N GLY A 247 14.53 -14.55 -2.30
CA GLY A 247 13.76 -15.73 -1.91
C GLY A 247 14.33 -16.51 -0.74
N LYS A 248 15.34 -15.99 -0.02
CA LYS A 248 16.00 -16.73 1.06
C LYS A 248 15.26 -16.70 2.39
N TYR A 249 14.62 -15.58 2.71
CA TYR A 249 14.02 -15.37 4.02
C TYR A 249 12.56 -14.93 3.91
N ILE A 250 11.74 -15.48 4.80
CA ILE A 250 10.40 -14.98 5.10
C ILE A 250 10.51 -14.27 6.45
N TRP A 251 10.15 -13.01 6.48
CA TRP A 251 10.03 -12.25 7.71
C TRP A 251 8.58 -12.23 8.15
N ALA A 252 8.34 -12.43 9.44
CA ALA A 252 7.00 -12.48 10.01
C ALA A 252 6.91 -11.59 11.25
N ALA A 253 6.09 -10.55 11.18
CA ALA A 253 5.74 -9.70 12.29
C ALA A 253 4.64 -10.39 13.13
N ASN A 254 4.92 -10.56 14.42
CA ASN A 254 4.01 -11.23 15.35
C ASN A 254 3.52 -10.23 16.39
N ARG A 255 2.20 -10.22 16.61
CA ARG A 255 1.56 -9.39 17.64
C ARG A 255 1.83 -9.85 19.08
N SER A 256 2.72 -10.81 19.26
CA SER A 256 3.38 -11.16 20.53
C SER A 256 4.74 -10.49 20.66
N ASP A 257 4.89 -9.29 20.10
CA ASP A 257 6.04 -8.39 20.26
C ASP A 257 7.36 -8.96 19.71
N THR A 258 7.26 -9.82 18.69
CA THR A 258 8.43 -10.43 18.03
C THR A 258 8.37 -10.34 16.51
N ILE A 259 9.54 -10.41 15.88
CA ILE A 259 9.70 -10.59 14.44
C ILE A 259 10.50 -11.87 14.21
N ALA A 260 9.92 -12.83 13.50
CA ALA A 260 10.58 -14.09 13.17
C ALA A 260 11.17 -14.02 11.76
N ILE A 261 12.42 -14.46 11.61
CA ILE A 261 13.10 -14.60 10.32
C ILE A 261 13.22 -16.10 10.04
N ILE A 262 12.64 -16.54 8.94
CA ILE A 262 12.44 -17.94 8.59
C ILE A 262 13.19 -18.22 7.29
N ASP A 263 13.98 -19.29 7.24
CA ASP A 263 14.59 -19.77 6.00
C ASP A 263 13.51 -20.31 5.06
N ALA A 264 13.40 -19.76 3.85
CA ALA A 264 12.33 -20.12 2.92
C ALA A 264 12.51 -21.51 2.26
N ASN A 265 13.71 -22.09 2.31
CA ASN A 265 14.00 -23.41 1.73
C ASN A 265 13.57 -24.54 2.67
N ASN A 266 13.77 -24.36 3.97
CA ASN A 266 13.52 -25.40 4.98
C ASN A 266 12.51 -25.02 6.07
N TYR A 267 11.99 -23.79 6.04
CA TYR A 267 10.97 -23.23 6.94
C TYR A 267 11.34 -23.29 8.43
N LYS A 268 12.65 -23.28 8.74
CA LYS A 268 13.15 -23.14 10.11
C LYS A 268 13.32 -21.67 10.46
N ILE A 269 12.98 -21.33 11.70
CA ILE A 269 13.26 -20.00 12.25
C ILE A 269 14.76 -19.89 12.45
N VAL A 270 15.37 -18.92 11.79
CA VAL A 270 16.80 -18.59 11.85
C VAL A 270 17.07 -17.62 12.99
N LYS A 271 16.14 -16.67 13.21
CA LYS A 271 16.28 -15.63 14.22
C LYS A 271 14.90 -15.17 14.69
N ASN A 272 14.78 -14.88 15.98
CA ASN A 272 13.69 -14.11 16.55
C ASN A 272 14.25 -12.79 17.07
N LEU A 273 13.60 -11.70 16.70
CA LEU A 273 13.85 -10.35 17.22
C LEU A 273 12.68 -9.98 18.14
N THR A 274 12.96 -9.17 19.15
CA THR A 274 11.96 -8.66 20.10
C THR A 274 11.88 -7.14 19.97
N ILE A 275 10.67 -6.61 20.06
CA ILE A 275 10.40 -5.16 20.10
C ILE A 275 9.63 -4.81 21.38
N SER A 276 9.54 -3.53 21.72
CA SER A 276 8.86 -3.06 22.94
C SER A 276 7.33 -2.98 22.81
N GLY A 277 6.83 -2.68 21.62
CA GLY A 277 5.41 -2.60 21.33
C GLY A 277 4.90 -3.78 20.53
N ARG A 278 3.95 -3.56 19.62
CA ARG A 278 3.19 -4.62 18.94
C ARG A 278 3.37 -4.56 17.42
N ALA A 279 4.20 -5.47 16.91
CA ALA A 279 4.47 -5.60 15.49
C ALA A 279 3.18 -5.92 14.72
N ASN A 280 3.01 -5.31 13.55
CA ASN A 280 1.82 -5.48 12.72
C ASN A 280 2.19 -5.84 11.28
N HIS A 281 2.21 -4.87 10.36
CA HIS A 281 2.60 -5.09 8.97
C HIS A 281 4.11 -4.96 8.81
N ILE A 282 4.64 -5.63 7.79
CA ILE A 282 6.06 -5.66 7.47
C ILE A 282 6.24 -5.56 5.97
N ALA A 283 7.18 -4.74 5.53
CA ALA A 283 7.49 -4.57 4.11
C ALA A 283 8.99 -4.38 3.92
N MET A 284 9.45 -4.64 2.70
CA MET A 284 10.84 -4.42 2.31
C MET A 284 10.90 -3.34 1.24
N ASP A 285 11.97 -2.55 1.28
CA ASP A 285 12.24 -1.60 0.21
C ASP A 285 12.53 -2.36 -1.11
N SER A 286 12.45 -1.66 -2.25
CA SER A 286 12.63 -2.29 -3.57
C SER A 286 14.01 -2.91 -3.78
N THR A 287 15.03 -2.52 -3.00
CA THR A 287 16.36 -3.13 -3.06
C THR A 287 16.48 -4.41 -2.22
N GLY A 288 15.54 -4.64 -1.30
CA GLY A 288 15.60 -5.70 -0.31
C GLY A 288 16.66 -5.49 0.77
N SER A 289 17.19 -4.27 0.92
CA SER A 289 18.24 -3.94 1.91
C SER A 289 17.66 -3.64 3.28
N PHE A 290 16.44 -3.12 3.34
CA PHE A 290 15.79 -2.67 4.56
C PHE A 290 14.41 -3.29 4.73
N VAL A 291 14.12 -3.70 5.95
CA VAL A 291 12.82 -4.20 6.39
C VAL A 291 12.19 -3.16 7.31
N TYR A 292 10.99 -2.71 6.98
CA TYR A 292 10.20 -1.76 7.76
C TYR A 292 9.07 -2.53 8.46
N VAL A 293 8.94 -2.36 9.76
CA VAL A 293 7.92 -3.01 10.58
C VAL A 293 7.10 -1.94 11.28
N THR A 294 5.78 -1.96 11.10
CA THR A 294 4.89 -1.08 11.86
C THR A 294 4.67 -1.61 13.27
N ASP A 295 4.75 -0.72 14.25
CA ASP A 295 4.39 -0.96 15.64
C ASP A 295 3.12 -0.17 15.98
N VAL A 296 2.01 -0.91 16.15
CA VAL A 296 0.71 -0.27 16.43
C VAL A 296 0.53 0.16 17.87
N MET A 297 1.32 -0.34 18.82
CA MET A 297 1.22 0.08 20.21
C MET A 297 1.98 1.39 20.42
N ASP A 298 3.18 1.47 19.85
CA ASP A 298 4.09 2.60 20.05
C ASP A 298 3.94 3.68 18.96
N ASN A 299 3.09 3.46 17.94
CA ASN A 299 2.84 4.35 16.81
C ASN A 299 4.15 4.74 16.08
N GLU A 300 4.94 3.73 15.77
CA GLU A 300 6.24 3.90 15.13
C GLU A 300 6.47 2.90 14.01
N VAL A 301 7.51 3.16 13.23
CA VAL A 301 8.08 2.18 12.31
C VAL A 301 9.51 1.90 12.71
N ILE A 302 9.82 0.61 12.79
CA ILE A 302 11.15 0.10 13.13
C ILE A 302 11.80 -0.39 11.84
N VAL A 303 13.02 0.07 11.56
CA VAL A 303 13.77 -0.29 10.37
C VAL A 303 14.90 -1.24 10.74
N PHE A 304 15.01 -2.36 10.02
CA PHE A 304 16.08 -3.34 10.17
C PHE A 304 16.88 -3.44 8.88
N ASP A 305 18.19 -3.68 9.00
CA ASP A 305 19.02 -4.13 7.90
C ASP A 305 18.72 -5.60 7.61
N ALA A 306 18.30 -5.87 6.37
CA ALA A 306 17.78 -7.17 5.97
C ALA A 306 18.86 -8.27 5.97
N LYS A 307 20.14 -7.90 5.83
CA LYS A 307 21.25 -8.85 5.73
C LYS A 307 21.80 -9.26 7.10
N SER A 308 21.96 -8.28 7.99
CA SER A 308 22.55 -8.45 9.32
C SER A 308 21.51 -8.67 10.43
N PHE A 309 20.22 -8.44 10.12
CA PHE A 309 19.10 -8.53 11.04
C PHE A 309 19.17 -7.55 12.23
N LYS A 310 19.93 -6.46 12.07
CA LYS A 310 20.11 -5.44 13.10
C LYS A 310 19.11 -4.31 12.90
N LYS A 311 18.52 -3.84 14.01
CA LYS A 311 17.76 -2.59 14.02
C LYS A 311 18.69 -1.44 13.63
N ILE A 312 18.25 -0.65 12.67
CA ILE A 312 18.94 0.55 12.18
C ILE A 312 18.40 1.79 12.88
N THR A 313 17.08 1.93 12.92
CA THR A 313 16.42 3.07 13.55
C THR A 313 14.95 2.76 13.83
N ASP A 314 14.28 3.68 14.50
CA ASP A 314 12.83 3.77 14.62
C ASP A 314 12.41 5.24 14.58
N PHE A 315 11.19 5.50 14.16
CA PHE A 315 10.62 6.84 14.12
C PHE A 315 9.10 6.83 14.29
N LYS A 316 8.56 7.88 14.90
CA LYS A 316 7.12 8.03 15.13
C LYS A 316 6.37 8.34 13.84
N VAL A 317 5.16 7.78 13.74
CA VAL A 317 4.18 8.01 12.67
C VAL A 317 2.80 8.30 13.30
N GLY A 318 1.74 8.35 12.48
CA GLY A 318 0.38 8.53 12.98
C GLY A 318 -0.11 7.30 13.77
N ASN A 319 -1.28 7.45 14.40
CA ASN A 319 -1.81 6.39 15.28
C ASN A 319 -2.30 5.16 14.51
N GLU A 320 -2.00 3.99 15.07
CA GLU A 320 -2.37 2.67 14.53
C GLU A 320 -1.81 2.43 13.10
N PRO A 321 -0.47 2.52 12.89
CA PRO A 321 0.15 2.29 11.60
C PRO A 321 -0.04 0.85 11.10
N HIS A 322 -0.40 0.71 9.83
CA HIS A 322 -0.69 -0.56 9.17
C HIS A 322 0.19 -0.75 7.93
N GLU A 323 -0.39 -0.93 6.75
CA GLU A 323 0.34 -1.35 5.56
C GLU A 323 1.32 -0.26 5.10
N ILE A 324 2.46 -0.71 4.56
CA ILE A 324 3.55 0.13 4.07
C ILE A 324 3.70 -0.15 2.58
N SER A 325 3.59 0.88 1.74
CA SER A 325 3.79 0.77 0.30
C SER A 325 4.90 1.70 -0.17
N PHE A 326 5.73 1.25 -1.11
CA PHE A 326 6.91 1.98 -1.58
C PHE A 326 6.69 2.55 -2.97
N ALA A 327 7.12 3.80 -3.18
CA ALA A 327 7.22 4.43 -4.49
C ALA A 327 8.68 4.61 -4.88
N ASN A 328 9.06 4.06 -6.03
CA ASN A 328 10.38 4.23 -6.60
C ASN A 328 10.31 5.15 -7.82
N PHE A 329 10.95 6.32 -7.73
CA PHE A 329 11.00 7.32 -8.79
C PHE A 329 12.31 7.27 -9.59
N LYS A 330 13.16 6.27 -9.34
CA LYS A 330 14.36 6.05 -10.15
C LYS A 330 13.94 5.41 -11.48
N ASN A 331 13.96 6.23 -12.53
CA ASN A 331 13.97 5.81 -13.93
C ASN A 331 15.11 4.83 -14.22
#